data_AF-A0A437GWJ6-F1
#
_entry.id   AF-A0A437GWJ6-F1
#
_cell.length_a   1.000
_cell.length_b   1.000
_cell.length_c   1.000
_cell.angle_alpha   90.00
_cell.angle_beta   90.00
_cell.angle_gamma   90.00
#
_symmetry.space_group_name_H-M   'P 1'
#
loop_
_entity.id
_entity.type
_entity.pdbx_description
1 polymer ?
#
loop_
_entity_poly.entity_id
_entity_poly.type
_entity_poly.pdbx_seq_one_letter_code
_entity_poly.pdbx_strand_id
1 'polypeptide(L)'
;MVFASQLFTDEDQERGFRAQVEGLLREGKPDQALAAVDTKLNEIAELPLAKLALAIDPDHVRITGWSAIAVTINSLDAHGQPISAVSIDFAGAADGDNSSGDAAAPALETSFYCDEVFPFSTSDRAAIVAGYGRAGARWQGGYEHLQDDIGVTGLHALYSAYLAVKTPMERGELTDLGDYDAPRLAAMRAAVLLHGAIAHTIEESGLPRPIAVLCGSNEAYPFFDAPVTSRAEYDDATDARAEAGDTDETLFTSLATLAPVRQNAGYHFTPETEHVSGRSLRHRFVRELQDGANDEEDAPAPQEVKSTSLLGRLFRRSA
;
A
#
# COMPACT_ATOMS: atom_id res chain seq x y z
N MET A 1 -20.70 4.61 -5.83
CA MET A 1 -20.62 5.55 -4.70
C MET A 1 -21.48 6.76 -5.06
N VAL A 2 -22.31 7.26 -4.14
CA VAL A 2 -23.04 8.51 -4.36
C VAL A 2 -22.05 9.68 -4.26
N PHE A 3 -22.01 10.55 -5.28
CA PHE A 3 -21.24 11.78 -5.21
C PHE A 3 -22.13 12.92 -4.70
N ALA A 4 -21.73 13.51 -3.59
CA ALA A 4 -22.28 14.69 -2.97
C ALA A 4 -21.10 15.42 -2.33
N SER A 5 -21.07 16.75 -2.45
CA SER A 5 -19.94 17.56 -2.00
C SER A 5 -20.37 19.02 -1.86
N GLN A 6 -19.82 19.70 -0.86
CA GLN A 6 -19.84 21.15 -0.68
C GLN A 6 -18.57 21.80 -1.29
N LEU A 7 -17.44 21.10 -1.27
CA LEU A 7 -16.13 21.61 -1.69
C LEU A 7 -15.80 21.38 -3.17
N PHE A 8 -16.40 20.36 -3.76
CA PHE A 8 -16.17 19.95 -5.14
C PHE A 8 -17.46 20.05 -5.94
N THR A 9 -17.36 20.64 -7.13
CA THR A 9 -18.48 20.87 -8.04
C THR A 9 -19.00 19.54 -8.62
N ASP A 10 -18.09 18.60 -8.88
CA ASP A 10 -18.38 17.28 -9.42
C ASP A 10 -17.29 16.26 -8.99
N GLU A 11 -17.53 14.99 -9.33
CA GLU A 11 -16.64 13.88 -9.01
C GLU A 11 -15.27 14.02 -9.69
N ASP A 12 -15.20 14.67 -10.85
CA ASP A 12 -13.94 14.85 -11.56
C ASP A 12 -13.05 15.89 -10.88
N GLN A 13 -13.62 16.91 -10.24
CA GLN A 13 -12.86 17.85 -9.41
C GLN A 13 -12.29 17.19 -8.15
N GLU A 14 -13.08 16.34 -7.47
CA GLU A 14 -12.57 15.53 -6.34
C GLU A 14 -11.45 14.59 -6.80
N ARG A 15 -11.67 13.87 -7.91
CA ARG A 15 -10.68 12.95 -8.48
C ARG A 15 -9.40 13.68 -8.89
N GLY A 16 -9.53 14.89 -9.45
CA GLY A 16 -8.41 15.74 -9.81
C GLY A 16 -7.61 16.21 -8.60
N PHE A 17 -8.29 16.62 -7.53
CA PHE A 17 -7.63 16.95 -6.26
C PHE A 17 -6.93 15.74 -5.64
N ARG A 18 -7.60 14.59 -5.62
CA ARG A 18 -7.04 13.33 -5.13
C ARG A 18 -5.79 12.93 -5.91
N ALA A 19 -5.83 12.99 -7.25
CA ALA A 19 -4.68 12.73 -8.10
C ALA A 19 -3.54 13.74 -7.91
N GLN A 20 -3.86 15.01 -7.60
CA GLN A 20 -2.85 16.01 -7.25
C GLN A 20 -2.12 15.63 -5.94
N VAL A 21 -2.86 15.22 -4.90
CA VAL A 21 -2.27 14.79 -3.62
C VAL A 21 -1.40 13.55 -3.82
N GLU A 22 -1.88 12.55 -4.55
CA GLU A 22 -1.09 11.36 -4.90
C GLU A 22 0.16 11.72 -5.71
N GLY A 23 0.05 12.64 -6.67
CA GLY A 23 1.18 13.14 -7.46
C GLY A 23 2.27 13.74 -6.57
N LEU A 24 1.90 14.54 -5.56
CA LEU A 24 2.84 15.09 -4.59
C LEU A 24 3.55 13.99 -3.78
N LEU A 25 2.83 12.93 -3.37
CA LEU A 25 3.45 11.77 -2.71
C LEU A 25 4.44 11.04 -3.63
N ARG A 26 4.05 10.81 -4.89
CA ARG A 26 4.91 10.18 -5.90
C ARG A 26 6.18 10.98 -6.18
N GLU A 27 6.09 12.30 -6.12
CA GLU A 27 7.22 13.23 -6.25
C GLU A 27 8.09 13.34 -4.99
N GLY A 28 7.77 12.61 -3.91
CA GLY A 28 8.52 12.69 -2.65
C GLY A 28 8.26 13.99 -1.88
N LYS A 29 7.06 14.57 -1.99
CA LYS A 29 6.66 15.83 -1.34
C LYS A 29 5.50 15.63 -0.36
N PRO A 30 5.63 14.77 0.67
CA PRO A 30 4.54 14.48 1.61
C PRO A 30 4.06 15.72 2.38
N ASP A 31 4.95 16.65 2.73
CA ASP A 31 4.55 17.89 3.42
C ASP A 31 3.64 18.78 2.58
N GLN A 32 3.91 18.85 1.26
CA GLN A 32 3.06 19.61 0.34
C GLN A 32 1.72 18.91 0.13
N ALA A 33 1.72 17.57 0.05
CA ALA A 33 0.51 16.77 0.00
C ALA A 33 -0.36 17.01 1.25
N LEU A 34 0.26 17.00 2.44
CA LEU A 34 -0.42 17.24 3.71
C LEU A 34 -1.00 18.66 3.76
N ALA A 35 -0.20 19.67 3.41
CA ALA A 35 -0.66 21.07 3.37
C ALA A 35 -1.83 21.28 2.40
N ALA A 36 -1.85 20.59 1.26
CA ALA A 36 -2.95 20.66 0.30
C ALA A 36 -4.25 20.07 0.89
N VAL A 37 -4.17 18.90 1.55
CA VAL A 37 -5.32 18.29 2.22
C VAL A 37 -5.79 19.12 3.41
N ASP A 38 -4.86 19.64 4.23
CA ASP A 38 -5.18 20.48 5.38
C ASP A 38 -5.85 21.79 4.95
N THR A 39 -5.45 22.37 3.81
CA THR A 39 -6.12 23.55 3.25
C THR A 39 -7.59 23.25 2.97
N LYS A 40 -7.90 22.11 2.36
CA LYS A 40 -9.28 21.71 2.07
C LYS A 40 -10.07 21.35 3.32
N LEU A 41 -9.46 20.67 4.29
CA LEU A 41 -10.10 20.38 5.57
C LEU A 41 -10.43 21.65 6.36
N ASN A 42 -9.57 22.68 6.28
CA ASN A 42 -9.82 23.95 6.95
C ASN A 42 -11.03 24.72 6.41
N GLU A 43 -11.45 24.47 5.16
CA GLU A 43 -12.67 25.05 4.58
C GLU A 43 -13.96 24.51 5.21
N ILE A 44 -13.87 23.37 5.92
CA ILE A 44 -14.98 22.68 6.62
C ILE A 44 -14.61 22.31 8.07
N ALA A 45 -13.73 23.10 8.70
CA ALA A 45 -13.16 22.80 10.01
C ALA A 45 -14.20 22.72 11.15
N GLU A 46 -15.40 23.27 10.95
CA GLU A 46 -16.52 23.15 11.87
C GLU A 46 -17.09 21.72 11.96
N LEU A 47 -16.88 20.89 10.94
CA LEU A 47 -17.38 19.53 10.91
C LEU A 47 -16.57 18.63 11.86
N PRO A 48 -17.21 17.77 12.67
CA PRO A 48 -16.52 16.98 13.68
C PRO A 48 -15.35 16.14 13.14
N LEU A 49 -15.54 15.49 11.99
CA LEU A 49 -14.51 14.63 11.40
C LEU A 49 -13.35 15.44 10.80
N ALA A 50 -13.62 16.60 10.21
CA ALA A 50 -12.57 17.49 9.71
C ALA A 50 -11.72 18.04 10.86
N LYS A 51 -12.38 18.48 11.94
CA LYS A 51 -11.71 18.91 13.18
C LYS A 51 -10.85 17.80 13.79
N LEU A 52 -11.36 16.57 13.83
CA LEU A 52 -10.61 15.41 14.32
C LEU A 52 -9.38 15.13 13.45
N ALA A 53 -9.55 15.18 12.13
CA ALA A 53 -8.44 14.99 11.19
C ALA A 53 -7.35 16.04 11.41
N LEU A 54 -7.70 17.33 11.47
CA LEU A 54 -6.79 18.45 11.67
C LEU A 54 -6.10 18.44 13.05
N ALA A 55 -6.69 17.81 14.07
CA ALA A 55 -6.13 17.72 15.40
C ALA A 55 -4.99 16.69 15.54
N ILE A 56 -4.81 15.81 14.55
CA ILE A 56 -3.72 14.83 14.56
C ILE A 56 -2.42 15.52 14.16
N ASP A 57 -1.50 15.54 15.10
CA ASP A 57 -0.11 15.93 14.89
C ASP A 57 0.60 14.85 14.04
N PRO A 58 1.19 15.20 12.89
CA PRO A 58 2.00 14.28 12.10
C PRO A 58 3.11 13.61 12.92
N ASP A 59 3.71 14.33 13.89
CA ASP A 59 4.78 13.82 14.74
C ASP A 59 4.30 12.81 15.81
N HIS A 60 2.99 12.56 15.92
CA HIS A 60 2.45 11.52 16.80
C HIS A 60 2.00 10.27 16.04
N VAL A 61 2.11 10.25 14.71
CA VAL A 61 1.84 9.05 13.90
C VAL A 61 3.12 8.23 13.83
N ARG A 62 3.06 6.97 14.26
CA ARG A 62 4.25 6.10 14.38
C ARG A 62 3.96 4.69 13.87
N ILE A 63 4.91 4.14 13.12
CA ILE A 63 4.91 2.74 12.70
C ILE A 63 5.36 1.86 13.86
N THR A 64 4.68 0.74 14.04
CA THR A 64 5.01 -0.29 15.02
C THR A 64 5.33 -1.61 14.33
N GLY A 65 6.11 -2.46 14.97
CA GLY A 65 6.46 -3.78 14.41
C GLY A 65 7.54 -3.74 13.33
N TRP A 66 8.20 -2.59 13.08
CA TRP A 66 9.18 -2.38 12.00
C TRP A 66 10.25 -3.47 11.89
N SER A 67 10.73 -4.00 13.01
CA SER A 67 11.74 -5.06 13.05
C SER A 67 11.30 -6.37 12.37
N ALA A 68 9.99 -6.62 12.24
CA ALA A 68 9.46 -7.79 11.55
C ALA A 68 9.84 -7.81 10.06
N ILE A 69 10.03 -6.64 9.41
CA ILE A 69 10.42 -6.56 8.00
C ILE A 69 11.76 -7.27 7.77
N ALA A 70 12.75 -7.02 8.63
CA ALA A 70 14.07 -7.62 8.51
C ALA A 70 14.03 -9.15 8.67
N VAL A 71 13.23 -9.65 9.62
CA VAL A 71 13.04 -11.08 9.86
C VAL A 71 12.44 -11.75 8.64
N THR A 72 11.38 -11.16 8.08
CA THR A 72 10.70 -11.71 6.90
C THR A 72 11.58 -11.68 5.66
N ILE A 73 12.28 -10.57 5.38
CA ILE A 73 13.22 -10.48 4.25
C ILE A 73 14.29 -11.57 4.35
N ASN A 74 14.93 -11.73 5.51
CA ASN A 74 15.97 -12.75 5.70
C ASN A 74 15.46 -14.17 5.48
N SER A 75 14.22 -14.44 5.89
CA SER A 75 13.56 -15.73 5.67
C SER A 75 13.30 -15.97 4.17
N LEU A 76 12.73 -14.99 3.47
CA LEU A 76 12.38 -15.10 2.05
C LEU A 76 13.64 -15.21 1.17
N ASP A 77 14.67 -14.43 1.45
CA ASP A 77 15.94 -14.45 0.70
C ASP A 77 16.62 -15.82 0.69
N ALA A 78 16.50 -16.57 1.79
CA ALA A 78 17.07 -17.92 1.91
C ALA A 78 16.52 -18.90 0.86
N HIS A 79 15.38 -18.55 0.22
CA HIS A 79 14.73 -19.33 -0.82
C HIS A 79 15.13 -18.91 -2.25
N GLY A 80 16.11 -18.01 -2.40
CA GLY A 80 16.81 -17.76 -3.68
C GLY A 80 16.27 -16.62 -4.54
N GLN A 81 15.30 -15.85 -4.05
CA GLN A 81 14.84 -14.61 -4.70
C GLN A 81 14.98 -13.44 -3.72
N PRO A 82 16.01 -12.60 -3.87
CA PRO A 82 16.20 -11.46 -3.00
C PRO A 82 15.02 -10.49 -3.07
N ILE A 83 14.43 -10.17 -1.93
CA ILE A 83 13.39 -9.14 -1.83
C ILE A 83 13.99 -7.77 -2.20
N SER A 84 13.42 -7.13 -3.21
CA SER A 84 13.87 -5.84 -3.76
C SER A 84 12.95 -4.68 -3.39
N ALA A 85 11.72 -4.95 -2.95
CA ALA A 85 10.80 -3.94 -2.44
C ALA A 85 9.82 -4.46 -1.39
N VAL A 86 9.29 -3.53 -0.59
CA VAL A 86 8.19 -3.75 0.35
C VAL A 86 7.13 -2.68 0.12
N SER A 87 5.85 -3.04 0.14
CA SER A 87 4.72 -2.09 0.20
C SER A 87 4.05 -2.22 1.55
N ILE A 88 3.71 -1.08 2.17
CA ILE A 88 2.90 -1.01 3.39
C ILE A 88 1.64 -0.25 3.05
N ASP A 89 0.52 -0.96 3.03
CA ASP A 89 -0.73 -0.44 2.52
C ASP A 89 -1.78 -0.41 3.61
N PHE A 90 -2.65 0.62 3.61
CA PHE A 90 -3.91 0.45 4.32
C PHE A 90 -4.65 -0.74 3.70
N ALA A 91 -4.99 -1.71 4.54
CA ALA A 91 -5.85 -2.80 4.13
C ALA A 91 -7.30 -2.33 4.14
N GLY A 92 -8.09 -2.79 3.17
CA GLY A 92 -9.54 -2.69 3.24
C GLY A 92 -10.00 -3.22 4.59
N ALA A 93 -10.84 -2.47 5.30
CA ALA A 93 -11.41 -2.97 6.53
C ALA A 93 -12.16 -4.27 6.20
N ALA A 94 -11.65 -5.41 6.68
CA ALA A 94 -12.53 -6.56 6.85
C ALA A 94 -13.75 -6.06 7.62
N ASP A 95 -14.95 -6.51 7.27
CA ASP A 95 -16.20 -6.19 7.98
C ASP A 95 -16.16 -6.78 9.42
N GLY A 96 -15.18 -6.35 10.20
CA GLY A 96 -14.90 -6.77 11.56
C GLY A 96 -15.89 -6.08 12.48
N ASP A 97 -16.54 -6.91 13.28
CA ASP A 97 -17.45 -6.49 14.33
C ASP A 97 -16.71 -5.59 15.32
N ASN A 98 -16.96 -4.27 15.26
CA ASN A 98 -16.49 -3.25 16.21
C ASN A 98 -17.17 -3.40 17.59
N SER A 99 -17.45 -4.64 18.04
CA SER A 99 -18.23 -4.92 19.24
C SER A 99 -17.49 -4.71 20.55
N SER A 100 -16.18 -4.42 20.53
CA SER A 100 -15.37 -4.21 21.74
C SER A 100 -15.43 -2.78 22.31
N GLY A 101 -15.94 -1.79 21.58
CA GLY A 101 -16.03 -0.40 22.04
C GLY A 101 -14.69 0.36 22.10
N ASP A 102 -13.57 -0.30 21.80
CA ASP A 102 -12.26 0.34 21.63
C ASP A 102 -12.13 0.96 20.24
N ALA A 103 -11.32 2.02 20.12
CA ALA A 103 -11.04 2.64 18.83
C ALA A 103 -10.27 1.66 17.92
N ALA A 104 -10.84 1.35 16.76
CA ALA A 104 -10.24 0.48 15.76
C ALA A 104 -8.92 1.09 15.25
N ALA A 105 -7.84 0.30 15.35
CA ALA A 105 -6.60 0.61 14.66
C ALA A 105 -6.79 0.42 13.15
N PRO A 106 -6.16 1.26 12.31
CA PRO A 106 -6.06 0.94 10.89
C PRO A 106 -5.35 -0.40 10.69
N ALA A 107 -5.95 -1.27 9.88
CA ALA A 107 -5.30 -2.49 9.43
C ALA A 107 -4.29 -2.12 8.34
N LEU A 108 -3.08 -2.66 8.46
CA LEU A 108 -2.05 -2.53 7.43
C LEU A 108 -1.70 -3.90 6.87
N GLU A 109 -1.43 -3.93 5.57
CA GLU A 109 -0.91 -5.07 4.87
C GLU A 109 0.52 -4.76 4.40
N THR A 110 1.43 -5.70 4.60
CA THR A 110 2.82 -5.58 4.15
C THR A 110 3.10 -6.62 3.08
N SER A 111 3.33 -6.16 1.85
CA SER A 111 3.64 -7.00 0.70
C SER A 111 5.13 -6.97 0.37
N PHE A 112 5.72 -8.14 0.09
CA PHE A 112 7.15 -8.27 -0.24
C PHE A 112 7.32 -8.65 -1.71
N TYR A 113 8.20 -7.95 -2.43
CA TYR A 113 8.39 -8.12 -3.87
C TYR A 113 9.83 -8.47 -4.21
N CYS A 114 10.01 -9.28 -5.25
CA CYS A 114 11.28 -9.46 -5.93
C CYS A 114 11.23 -8.82 -7.33
N ASP A 115 12.35 -8.86 -8.05
CA ASP A 115 12.46 -8.23 -9.38
C ASP A 115 11.77 -9.01 -10.53
N GLU A 116 11.09 -10.12 -10.23
CA GLU A 116 10.47 -10.97 -11.26
C GLU A 116 9.39 -10.24 -12.06
N VAL A 117 8.54 -9.45 -11.37
CA VAL A 117 7.44 -8.71 -12.02
C VAL A 117 7.84 -7.28 -12.37
N PHE A 118 8.62 -6.63 -11.51
CA PHE A 118 9.09 -5.26 -11.71
C PHE A 118 10.49 -5.08 -11.13
N PRO A 119 11.45 -4.46 -11.85
CA PRO A 119 12.86 -4.44 -11.47
C PRO A 119 13.17 -3.35 -10.43
N PHE A 120 12.59 -3.45 -9.23
CA PHE A 120 12.78 -2.48 -8.15
C PHE A 120 14.24 -2.26 -7.77
N SER A 121 15.10 -3.29 -7.84
CA SER A 121 16.51 -3.17 -7.47
C SER A 121 17.31 -2.21 -8.35
N THR A 122 16.82 -1.90 -9.56
CA THR A 122 17.49 -1.02 -10.53
C THR A 122 16.63 0.19 -10.91
N SER A 123 15.42 0.29 -10.36
CA SER A 123 14.50 1.39 -10.64
C SER A 123 14.70 2.53 -9.65
N ASP A 124 14.91 3.72 -10.18
CA ASP A 124 14.78 4.96 -9.40
C ASP A 124 13.30 5.31 -9.16
N ARG A 125 13.04 6.36 -8.39
CA ARG A 125 11.68 6.86 -8.14
C ARG A 125 10.92 7.12 -9.44
N ALA A 126 11.54 7.74 -10.43
CA ALA A 126 10.87 8.09 -11.68
C ALA A 126 10.44 6.82 -12.45
N ALA A 127 11.28 5.79 -12.47
CA ALA A 127 10.96 4.49 -13.06
C ALA A 127 9.85 3.76 -12.30
N ILE A 128 9.88 3.76 -10.96
CA ILE A 128 8.79 3.22 -10.12
C ILE A 128 7.48 3.95 -10.43
N VAL A 129 7.51 5.29 -10.46
CA VAL A 129 6.33 6.12 -10.74
C VAL A 129 5.77 5.87 -12.14
N ALA A 130 6.64 5.70 -13.15
CA ALA A 130 6.23 5.32 -14.50
C ALA A 130 5.64 3.89 -14.56
N GLY A 131 5.85 3.06 -13.53
CA GLY A 131 5.24 1.76 -13.36
C GLY A 131 3.78 1.80 -12.90
N TYR A 132 3.27 2.95 -12.45
CA TYR A 132 1.84 3.12 -12.19
C TYR A 132 1.07 3.42 -13.47
N GLY A 133 0.11 2.55 -13.79
CA GLY A 133 -0.79 2.70 -14.94
C GLY A 133 -2.22 3.01 -14.53
N ARG A 134 -3.07 3.21 -15.54
CA ARG A 134 -4.52 3.42 -15.35
C ARG A 134 -5.22 2.22 -14.68
N ALA A 135 -4.65 1.02 -14.83
CA ALA A 135 -5.17 -0.22 -14.27
C ALA A 135 -4.55 -0.60 -12.92
N GLY A 136 -3.71 0.25 -12.33
CA GLY A 136 -2.93 -0.06 -11.14
C GLY A 136 -1.43 -0.15 -11.43
N ALA A 137 -0.66 -0.55 -10.42
CA ALA A 137 0.78 -0.72 -10.53
C ALA A 137 1.14 -1.99 -11.33
N ARG A 138 2.25 -1.95 -12.07
CA ARG A 138 2.73 -3.12 -12.84
C ARG A 138 3.04 -4.35 -11.99
N TRP A 139 3.32 -4.17 -10.71
CA TRP A 139 3.62 -5.23 -9.74
C TRP A 139 2.39 -5.68 -8.93
N GLN A 140 1.19 -5.17 -9.24
CA GLN A 140 -0.03 -5.53 -8.51
C GLN A 140 -0.25 -7.05 -8.52
N GLY A 141 -0.43 -7.63 -7.33
CA GLY A 141 -0.60 -9.08 -7.13
C GLY A 141 0.67 -9.91 -7.34
N GLY A 142 1.81 -9.28 -7.65
CA GLY A 142 3.11 -9.92 -7.89
C GLY A 142 4.01 -10.03 -6.65
N TYR A 143 3.42 -10.07 -5.45
CA TYR A 143 4.18 -10.21 -4.20
C TYR A 143 4.50 -11.68 -3.90
N GLU A 144 5.66 -11.91 -3.28
CA GLU A 144 6.10 -13.23 -2.81
C GLU A 144 5.43 -13.61 -1.48
N HIS A 145 5.17 -12.60 -0.65
CA HIS A 145 4.63 -12.77 0.68
C HIS A 145 3.77 -11.58 1.09
N LEU A 146 2.82 -11.84 1.99
CA LEU A 146 1.92 -10.87 2.60
C LEU A 146 1.87 -11.16 4.10
N GLN A 147 2.01 -10.13 4.92
CA GLN A 147 1.86 -10.21 6.38
C GLN A 147 1.19 -8.95 6.95
N ASP A 148 0.76 -9.04 8.21
CA ASP A 148 0.03 -8.00 8.96
C ASP A 148 0.71 -7.60 10.29
N ASP A 149 1.99 -7.94 10.47
CA ASP A 149 2.76 -7.63 11.69
C ASP A 149 3.08 -6.13 11.87
N ILE A 150 2.97 -5.34 10.80
CA ILE A 150 3.23 -3.89 10.84
C ILE A 150 1.95 -3.16 11.22
N GLY A 151 2.06 -2.25 12.19
CA GLY A 151 0.93 -1.45 12.66
C GLY A 151 1.23 0.05 12.60
N VAL A 152 0.20 0.86 12.85
CA VAL A 152 0.32 2.31 12.96
C VAL A 152 -0.44 2.82 14.19
N THR A 153 0.20 3.74 14.91
CA THR A 153 -0.40 4.45 16.06
C THR A 153 -0.64 5.92 15.73
N GLY A 154 -1.45 6.61 16.55
CA GLY A 154 -1.84 8.00 16.31
C GLY A 154 -3.08 8.20 15.40
N LEU A 155 -3.52 7.17 14.67
CA LEU A 155 -4.65 7.26 13.72
C LEU A 155 -5.97 6.63 14.20
N HIS A 156 -5.97 5.93 15.33
CA HIS A 156 -7.12 5.14 15.83
C HIS A 156 -8.44 5.92 15.87
N ALA A 157 -8.43 7.12 16.48
CA ALA A 157 -9.64 7.91 16.64
C ALA A 157 -10.21 8.37 15.28
N LEU A 158 -9.34 8.83 14.38
CA LEU A 158 -9.74 9.24 13.03
C LEU A 158 -10.27 8.06 12.23
N TYR A 159 -9.57 6.92 12.27
CA TYR A 159 -9.96 5.72 11.53
C TYR A 159 -11.30 5.16 12.03
N SER A 160 -11.49 5.13 13.35
CA SER A 160 -12.78 4.73 13.94
C SER A 160 -13.93 5.64 13.50
N ALA A 161 -13.70 6.96 13.52
CA ALA A 161 -14.71 7.92 13.08
C ALA A 161 -15.01 7.80 11.57
N TYR A 162 -13.99 7.55 10.76
CA TYR A 162 -14.14 7.27 9.33
C TYR A 162 -14.95 5.99 9.08
N LEU A 163 -14.66 4.88 9.76
CA LEU A 163 -15.42 3.63 9.61
C LEU A 163 -16.89 3.79 10.01
N ALA A 164 -17.18 4.59 11.04
CA ALA A 164 -18.55 4.85 11.49
C ALA A 164 -19.41 5.56 10.43
N VAL A 165 -18.79 6.38 9.57
CA VAL A 165 -19.49 7.16 8.53
C VAL A 165 -19.38 6.54 7.13
N LYS A 166 -18.41 5.64 6.89
CA LYS A 166 -18.15 5.03 5.58
C LYS A 166 -19.39 4.39 4.96
N THR A 167 -20.07 3.50 5.69
CA THR A 167 -21.23 2.77 5.15
C THR A 167 -22.42 3.71 4.86
N PRO A 168 -22.85 4.60 5.77
CA PRO A 168 -23.86 5.62 5.45
C PRO A 168 -23.47 6.52 4.27
N MET A 169 -22.21 6.95 4.19
CA MET A 169 -21.67 7.75 3.07
C MET A 169 -21.80 7.00 1.73
N GLU A 170 -21.40 5.73 1.68
CA GLU A 170 -21.45 4.90 0.47
C GLU A 170 -22.88 4.66 -0.03
N ARG A 171 -23.84 4.58 0.91
CA ARG A 171 -25.27 4.42 0.64
C ARG A 171 -25.99 5.73 0.30
N GLY A 172 -25.34 6.89 0.48
CA GLY A 172 -25.95 8.20 0.27
C GLY A 172 -26.95 8.58 1.37
N GLU A 173 -26.73 8.12 2.59
CA GLU A 173 -27.62 8.31 3.74
C GLU A 173 -27.28 9.54 4.59
N LEU A 174 -26.19 10.27 4.26
CA LEU A 174 -25.82 11.49 4.97
C LEU A 174 -26.68 12.67 4.50
N THR A 175 -27.04 13.53 5.46
CA THR A 175 -28.00 14.63 5.25
C THR A 175 -27.36 15.90 4.69
N ASP A 176 -26.12 16.18 5.06
CA ASP A 176 -25.43 17.42 4.72
C ASP A 176 -24.28 17.16 3.74
N LEU A 177 -24.08 18.08 2.77
CA LEU A 177 -23.07 17.91 1.73
C LEU A 177 -21.64 17.85 2.29
N GLY A 178 -21.34 18.66 3.31
CA GLY A 178 -20.04 18.66 3.97
C GLY A 178 -19.71 17.32 4.66
N ASP A 179 -20.72 16.56 5.08
CA ASP A 179 -20.53 15.24 5.70
C ASP A 179 -20.05 14.18 4.69
N TYR A 180 -20.15 14.44 3.38
CA TYR A 180 -19.52 13.60 2.36
C TYR A 180 -18.08 14.01 2.05
N ASP A 181 -17.70 15.27 2.31
CA ASP A 181 -16.34 15.78 2.05
C ASP A 181 -15.39 15.43 3.19
N ALA A 182 -15.83 15.61 4.43
CA ALA A 182 -14.99 15.39 5.60
C ALA A 182 -14.39 13.96 5.65
N PRO A 183 -15.15 12.86 5.40
CA PRO A 183 -14.59 11.51 5.44
C PRO A 183 -13.58 11.24 4.32
N ARG A 184 -13.82 11.78 3.12
CA ARG A 184 -12.91 11.65 1.98
C ARG A 184 -11.58 12.35 2.26
N LEU A 185 -11.64 13.60 2.69
CA LEU A 185 -10.45 14.37 3.03
C LEU A 185 -9.71 13.81 4.24
N ALA A 186 -10.45 13.31 5.25
CA ALA A 186 -9.87 12.61 6.39
C ALA A 186 -9.09 11.35 5.97
N ALA A 187 -9.65 10.54 5.06
CA ALA A 187 -8.98 9.36 4.54
C ALA A 187 -7.73 9.73 3.70
N MET A 188 -7.82 10.77 2.86
CA MET A 188 -6.64 11.31 2.17
C MET A 188 -5.55 11.75 3.14
N ARG A 189 -5.92 12.49 4.20
CA ARG A 189 -4.98 12.93 5.23
C ARG A 189 -4.32 11.74 5.93
N ALA A 190 -5.10 10.74 6.33
CA ALA A 190 -4.59 9.53 6.97
C ALA A 190 -3.56 8.80 6.09
N ALA A 191 -3.79 8.72 4.77
CA ALA A 191 -2.84 8.14 3.82
C ALA A 191 -1.54 8.95 3.71
N VAL A 192 -1.62 10.28 3.68
CA VAL A 192 -0.43 11.15 3.69
C VAL A 192 0.36 11.00 5.00
N LEU A 193 -0.34 10.93 6.14
CA LEU A 193 0.29 10.72 7.46
C LEU A 193 0.97 9.36 7.56
N LEU A 194 0.37 8.29 7.02
CA LEU A 194 1.00 6.98 6.98
C LEU A 194 2.29 7.02 6.15
N HIS A 195 2.25 7.64 4.96
CA HIS A 195 3.43 7.81 4.11
C HIS A 195 4.56 8.54 4.84
N GLY A 196 4.24 9.67 5.49
CA GLY A 196 5.19 10.42 6.32
C GLY A 196 5.74 9.62 7.50
N ALA A 197 4.90 8.86 8.19
CA ALA A 197 5.33 8.00 9.30
C ALA A 197 6.29 6.89 8.86
N ILE A 198 6.07 6.29 7.68
CA ILE A 198 7.01 5.32 7.10
C ILE A 198 8.33 5.99 6.75
N ALA A 199 8.29 7.17 6.11
CA ALA A 199 9.50 7.93 5.77
C ALA A 199 10.33 8.24 7.03
N HIS A 200 9.68 8.75 8.08
CA HIS A 200 10.31 9.04 9.36
C HIS A 200 10.88 7.76 10.02
N THR A 201 10.15 6.65 9.96
CA THR A 201 10.63 5.37 10.51
C THR A 201 11.88 4.87 9.77
N ILE A 202 11.94 5.05 8.44
CA ILE A 202 13.13 4.74 7.64
C ILE A 202 14.30 5.63 8.06
N GLU A 203 14.06 6.91 8.29
CA GLU A 203 15.10 7.85 8.72
C GLU A 203 15.66 7.53 10.10
N GLU A 204 14.79 7.18 11.06
CA GLU A 204 15.15 6.90 12.46
C GLU A 204 15.73 5.49 12.67
N SER A 205 15.09 4.47 12.07
CA SER A 205 15.41 3.06 12.32
C SER A 205 16.20 2.40 11.19
N GLY A 206 16.28 3.04 10.02
CA GLY A 206 16.92 2.48 8.83
C GLY A 206 16.12 1.35 8.20
N LEU A 207 16.65 0.86 7.07
CA LEU A 207 16.23 -0.35 6.40
C LEU A 207 17.23 -1.49 6.66
N PRO A 208 16.79 -2.76 6.66
CA PRO A 208 17.70 -3.90 6.83
C PRO A 208 18.75 -4.00 5.71
N ARG A 209 18.44 -3.44 4.54
CA ARG A 209 19.34 -3.21 3.41
C ARG A 209 18.69 -2.20 2.45
N PRO A 210 19.43 -1.68 1.46
CA PRO A 210 18.86 -0.84 0.41
C PRO A 210 17.83 -1.60 -0.44
N ILE A 211 16.56 -1.20 -0.34
CA ILE A 211 15.39 -1.69 -1.09
C ILE A 211 14.43 -0.53 -1.35
N ALA A 212 13.50 -0.71 -2.29
CA ALA A 212 12.40 0.24 -2.43
C ALA A 212 11.33 0.01 -1.35
N VAL A 213 10.77 1.09 -0.82
CA VAL A 213 9.62 1.06 0.09
C VAL A 213 8.50 1.87 -0.53
N LEU A 214 7.32 1.25 -0.64
CA LEU A 214 6.10 1.84 -1.15
C LEU A 214 5.09 2.01 0.00
N CYS A 215 4.19 2.97 -0.17
CA CYS A 215 3.05 3.15 0.71
C CYS A 215 1.81 3.34 -0.14
N GLY A 216 0.75 2.61 0.20
CA GLY A 216 -0.47 2.67 -0.57
C GLY A 216 -1.75 2.39 0.21
N SER A 217 -2.79 2.05 -0.53
CA SER A 217 -4.10 1.67 0.00
C SER A 217 -4.68 0.56 -0.87
N ASN A 218 -4.74 -0.64 -0.31
CA ASN A 218 -5.29 -1.82 -0.97
C ASN A 218 -6.78 -1.95 -0.64
N GLU A 219 -7.64 -1.93 -1.66
CA GLU A 219 -9.11 -1.98 -1.50
C GLU A 219 -9.72 -0.88 -0.60
N ALA A 220 -8.94 0.14 -0.25
CA ALA A 220 -9.31 1.24 0.61
C ALA A 220 -9.16 2.58 -0.12
N TYR A 221 -10.20 3.41 -0.03
CA TYR A 221 -10.09 4.82 -0.42
C TYR A 221 -9.04 5.51 0.48
N PRO A 222 -8.14 6.36 -0.06
CA PRO A 222 -8.18 7.06 -1.34
C PRO A 222 -7.58 6.32 -2.55
N PHE A 223 -7.11 5.09 -2.38
CA PHE A 223 -6.36 4.34 -3.40
C PHE A 223 -5.06 5.04 -3.81
N PHE A 224 -4.41 5.72 -2.88
CA PHE A 224 -3.06 6.24 -3.12
C PHE A 224 -2.08 5.09 -3.24
N ASP A 225 -1.10 5.25 -4.11
CA ASP A 225 0.06 4.38 -4.20
C ASP A 225 1.27 5.21 -4.64
N ALA A 226 2.31 5.23 -3.81
CA ALA A 226 3.50 6.02 -4.04
C ALA A 226 4.76 5.40 -3.40
N PRO A 227 5.94 5.54 -4.04
CA PRO A 227 7.19 5.25 -3.37
C PRO A 227 7.41 6.20 -2.19
N VAL A 228 7.75 5.64 -1.03
CA VAL A 228 8.31 6.38 0.10
C VAL A 228 9.78 6.65 -0.16
N THR A 229 10.54 5.61 -0.50
CA THR A 229 11.94 5.70 -0.94
C THR A 229 12.24 4.65 -2.00
N SER A 230 13.11 4.98 -2.94
CA SER A 230 13.73 3.99 -3.84
C SER A 230 15.04 3.50 -3.25
N ARG A 231 15.56 2.39 -3.79
CA ARG A 231 16.88 1.88 -3.39
C ARG A 231 17.97 2.95 -3.54
N ALA A 232 18.01 3.62 -4.68
CA ALA A 232 19.02 4.64 -4.98
C ALA A 232 18.93 5.83 -4.02
N GLU A 233 17.72 6.31 -3.71
CA GLU A 233 17.52 7.40 -2.74
C GLU A 233 17.97 7.01 -1.33
N TYR A 234 17.73 5.76 -0.92
CA TYR A 234 18.21 5.27 0.36
C TYR A 234 19.74 5.18 0.40
N ASP A 235 20.36 4.63 -0.65
CA ASP A 235 21.82 4.55 -0.78
C ASP A 235 22.43 5.98 -0.69
N ASP A 236 21.94 6.92 -1.48
CA ASP A 236 22.39 8.32 -1.48
C ASP A 236 22.23 8.99 -0.10
N ALA A 237 21.11 8.75 0.59
CA ALA A 237 20.88 9.29 1.93
C ALA A 237 21.83 8.68 2.97
N THR A 238 22.14 7.38 2.88
CA THR A 238 23.09 6.72 3.78
C THR A 238 24.53 7.18 3.53
N ASP A 239 24.92 7.36 2.27
CA ASP A 239 26.24 7.87 1.91
C ASP A 239 26.43 9.32 2.40
N ALA A 240 25.42 10.18 2.22
CA ALA A 240 25.46 11.54 2.73
C ALA A 240 25.59 11.62 4.27
N ARG A 241 24.91 10.72 5.00
CA ARG A 241 25.04 10.60 6.46
C ARG A 241 26.44 10.12 6.87
N ALA A 242 27.01 9.18 6.12
CA ALA A 242 28.37 8.70 6.34
C ALA A 242 29.41 9.81 6.15
N GLU A 243 29.25 10.63 5.10
CA GLU A 243 30.12 11.78 4.84
C GLU A 243 29.99 12.91 5.89
N ALA A 244 28.79 13.10 6.44
CA ALA A 244 28.53 14.09 7.49
C ALA A 244 29.14 13.75 8.86
N GLY A 245 29.68 12.52 9.03
CA GLY A 245 30.25 12.06 10.30
C GLY A 245 29.21 11.80 11.38
N ASP A 246 27.93 11.72 11.02
CA ASP A 246 26.80 11.39 11.90
C ASP A 246 26.58 9.87 12.00
N THR A 247 27.64 9.09 11.78
CA THR A 247 27.59 7.64 11.92
C THR A 247 27.64 7.29 13.39
N ASP A 248 26.48 7.00 13.98
CA ASP A 248 26.42 6.25 15.22
C ASP A 248 27.17 4.91 15.00
N GLU A 249 28.35 4.77 15.61
CA GLU A 249 29.24 3.59 15.45
C GLU A 249 28.52 2.27 15.81
N THR A 250 27.38 2.35 16.52
CA THR A 250 26.53 1.22 16.86
C THR A 250 25.83 0.58 15.64
N LEU A 251 25.53 1.34 14.58
CA LEU A 251 24.91 0.81 13.35
C LEU A 251 25.92 0.04 12.47
N PHE A 252 27.18 0.47 12.45
CA PHE A 252 28.25 -0.22 11.70
C PHE A 252 28.69 -1.55 12.32
N THR A 253 28.48 -1.73 13.62
CA THR A 253 28.85 -2.98 14.31
C THR A 253 27.99 -4.17 13.84
N SER A 254 26.79 -3.91 13.29
CA SER A 254 25.90 -4.95 12.76
C SER A 254 26.28 -5.43 11.35
N LEU A 255 26.88 -4.57 10.52
CA LEU A 255 27.34 -4.95 9.16
C LEU A 255 28.65 -5.76 9.19
N ALA A 256 29.52 -5.53 10.18
CA ALA A 256 30.77 -6.27 10.33
C ALA A 256 30.60 -7.68 10.95
N THR A 257 29.43 -8.00 11.52
CA THR A 257 29.20 -9.26 12.25
C THR A 257 28.18 -10.21 11.62
N LEU A 258 27.47 -9.81 10.56
CA LEU A 258 26.49 -10.66 9.87
C LEU A 258 26.88 -10.97 8.41
N ALA A 259 27.92 -11.80 8.27
CA ALA A 259 27.93 -12.99 7.40
C ALA A 259 29.38 -13.37 7.05
N PRO A 260 29.87 -14.58 7.38
CA PRO A 260 30.95 -15.15 6.59
C PRO A 260 30.42 -15.33 5.17
N VAL A 261 31.09 -14.72 4.19
CA VAL A 261 30.96 -15.07 2.77
C VAL A 261 31.18 -16.58 2.68
N ARG A 262 30.10 -17.37 2.63
CA ARG A 262 30.21 -18.81 2.42
C ARG A 262 30.67 -19.01 0.99
N GLN A 263 31.96 -19.29 0.84
CA GLN A 263 32.51 -19.81 -0.40
C GLN A 263 31.70 -21.03 -0.81
N ASN A 264 31.13 -20.98 -2.02
CA ASN A 264 30.48 -22.05 -2.78
C ASN A 264 30.75 -23.46 -2.24
N ALA A 265 29.86 -23.97 -1.39
CA ALA A 265 29.73 -25.40 -1.15
C ALA A 265 28.75 -25.93 -2.20
N GLY A 266 29.24 -26.79 -3.11
CA GLY A 266 28.48 -27.35 -4.21
C GLY A 266 27.13 -27.89 -3.77
N TYR A 267 26.06 -27.25 -4.23
CA TYR A 267 24.70 -27.68 -3.98
C TYR A 267 24.34 -28.79 -4.96
N HIS A 268 24.16 -30.00 -4.44
CA HIS A 268 23.57 -31.12 -5.17
C HIS A 268 22.05 -31.07 -5.00
N PHE A 269 21.35 -30.83 -6.11
CA PHE A 269 19.90 -30.92 -6.20
C PHE A 269 19.45 -32.38 -6.10
N THR A 270 18.69 -32.74 -5.06
CA THR A 270 17.94 -34.00 -4.99
C THR A 270 16.45 -33.71 -5.16
N PRO A 271 15.83 -34.11 -6.28
CA PRO A 271 14.44 -33.81 -6.59
C PRO A 271 13.52 -34.86 -5.98
N GLU A 272 13.35 -34.87 -4.67
CA GLU A 272 12.32 -35.72 -4.04
C GLU A 272 11.61 -34.96 -2.92
N THR A 273 10.72 -34.05 -3.34
CA THR A 273 9.41 -33.81 -2.71
C THR A 273 8.68 -32.82 -3.62
N GLU A 274 7.57 -33.26 -4.23
CA GLU A 274 6.64 -32.39 -4.94
C GLU A 274 5.97 -31.45 -3.92
N HIS A 275 6.66 -30.38 -3.54
CA HIS A 275 6.02 -29.21 -2.95
C HIS A 275 5.38 -28.44 -4.10
N VAL A 276 4.10 -28.71 -4.35
CA VAL A 276 3.24 -27.86 -5.16
C VAL A 276 3.01 -26.59 -4.33
N SER A 277 3.93 -25.65 -4.43
CA SER A 277 3.74 -24.33 -3.83
C SER A 277 2.50 -23.69 -4.44
N GLY A 278 1.73 -22.92 -3.65
CA GLY A 278 0.57 -22.17 -4.15
C GLY A 278 0.89 -21.27 -5.37
N ARG A 279 2.18 -20.97 -5.58
CA ARG A 279 2.79 -20.35 -6.77
C ARG A 279 2.50 -21.14 -8.06
N SER A 280 2.70 -22.45 -8.08
CA SER A 280 2.47 -23.27 -9.28
C SER A 280 0.98 -23.36 -9.69
N LEU A 281 0.07 -23.35 -8.71
CA LEU A 281 -1.37 -23.35 -8.96
C LEU A 281 -1.86 -21.99 -9.47
N ARG A 282 -1.40 -20.89 -8.87
CA ARG A 282 -1.80 -19.53 -9.29
C ARG A 282 -1.25 -19.15 -10.67
N HIS A 283 0.00 -19.48 -10.98
CA HIS A 283 0.54 -19.29 -12.33
C HIS A 283 -0.20 -20.11 -13.39
N ARG A 284 -0.63 -21.33 -13.05
CA ARG A 284 -1.47 -22.14 -13.95
C ARG A 284 -2.81 -21.48 -14.22
N PHE A 285 -3.49 -20.94 -13.19
CA PHE A 285 -4.78 -20.27 -13.37
C PHE A 285 -4.66 -18.96 -14.16
N VAL A 286 -3.65 -18.13 -13.89
CA VAL A 286 -3.45 -16.86 -14.62
C VAL A 286 -3.08 -17.14 -16.09
N ARG A 287 -2.27 -18.17 -16.35
CA ARG A 287 -1.89 -18.58 -17.71
C ARG A 287 -3.05 -19.20 -18.48
N GLU A 288 -3.85 -20.09 -17.87
CA GLU A 288 -5.04 -20.67 -18.51
C GLU A 288 -6.10 -19.60 -18.84
N LEU A 289 -6.20 -18.52 -18.05
CA LEU A 289 -7.07 -17.38 -18.33
C LEU A 289 -6.55 -16.47 -19.46
N GLN A 290 -5.24 -16.32 -19.59
CA GLN A 290 -4.61 -15.53 -20.65
C GLN A 290 -4.58 -16.27 -22.00
N ASP A 291 -4.35 -17.58 -21.98
CA ASP A 291 -4.33 -18.41 -23.19
C ASP A 291 -5.76 -18.59 -23.75
N GLY A 292 -6.78 -18.72 -22.89
CA GLY A 292 -8.18 -18.77 -23.30
C GLY A 292 -8.73 -17.45 -23.90
N ALA A 293 -8.12 -16.31 -23.59
CA ALA A 293 -8.50 -15.01 -24.15
C ALA A 293 -7.88 -14.73 -25.52
N ASN A 294 -6.76 -15.40 -25.86
CA ASN A 294 -6.07 -15.24 -27.14
C ASN A 294 -6.53 -16.25 -28.20
N ASP A 295 -7.15 -17.36 -27.80
CA ASP A 295 -7.69 -18.38 -28.73
C ASP A 295 -9.10 -18.04 -29.28
N GLU A 296 -9.74 -16.94 -28.84
CA GLU A 296 -11.07 -16.51 -29.32
C GLU A 296 -11.03 -15.53 -30.53
N GLU A 297 -9.85 -15.08 -30.99
CA GLU A 297 -9.75 -14.16 -32.14
C GLU A 297 -9.83 -14.83 -33.52
N ASP A 298 -9.92 -16.17 -33.62
CA ASP A 298 -9.94 -16.87 -34.92
C ASP A 298 -10.95 -18.04 -35.03
N ALA A 299 -12.15 -17.88 -34.45
CA ALA A 299 -13.26 -18.83 -34.61
C ALA A 299 -14.49 -18.18 -35.29
N PRO A 300 -15.15 -18.85 -36.26
CA PRO A 300 -16.32 -18.31 -36.93
C PRO A 300 -17.52 -18.25 -35.96
N ALA A 301 -18.29 -17.16 -36.05
CA ALA A 301 -19.39 -16.79 -35.17
C ALA A 301 -20.24 -18.00 -34.67
N PRO A 302 -20.30 -18.26 -33.35
CA PRO A 302 -21.16 -19.28 -32.81
C PRO A 302 -22.54 -18.73 -32.43
N GLN A 303 -23.55 -19.55 -32.70
CA GLN A 303 -24.95 -19.39 -32.33
C GLN A 303 -25.13 -19.18 -30.82
N GLU A 304 -26.16 -18.41 -30.45
CA GLU A 304 -26.60 -18.20 -29.07
C GLU A 304 -26.78 -19.53 -28.32
N VAL A 305 -25.82 -19.86 -27.46
CA VAL A 305 -26.00 -20.81 -26.38
C VAL A 305 -25.92 -20.04 -25.07
N LYS A 306 -27.07 -19.91 -24.42
CA LYS A 306 -27.20 -19.34 -23.06
C LYS A 306 -26.46 -20.22 -22.07
N SER A 307 -25.17 -19.95 -21.84
CA SER A 307 -24.44 -20.50 -20.69
C SER A 307 -24.70 -19.59 -19.48
N THR A 308 -25.39 -20.14 -18.49
CA THR A 308 -25.63 -19.48 -17.21
C THR A 308 -24.34 -19.48 -16.39
N SER A 309 -23.67 -18.33 -16.33
CA SER A 309 -22.55 -18.07 -15.42
C SER A 309 -22.97 -18.23 -13.95
N LEU A 310 -22.13 -18.93 -13.18
CA LEU A 310 -22.28 -19.21 -11.75
C LEU A 310 -22.34 -17.94 -10.87
N LEU A 311 -21.80 -16.82 -11.34
CA LEU A 311 -21.83 -15.52 -10.64
C LEU A 311 -23.23 -14.86 -10.68
N GLY A 312 -24.09 -15.24 -11.63
CA GLY A 312 -25.46 -14.72 -11.73
C GLY A 312 -26.45 -15.32 -10.73
N ARG A 313 -26.06 -16.37 -9.99
CA ARG A 313 -26.95 -17.07 -9.03
C ARG A 313 -26.82 -16.59 -7.58
N LEU A 314 -25.83 -15.76 -7.25
CA LEU A 314 -25.61 -15.30 -5.87
C LEU A 314 -26.24 -13.95 -5.51
N PHE A 315 -26.75 -13.18 -6.48
CA PHE A 315 -27.44 -11.90 -6.24
C PHE A 315 -28.97 -11.94 -6.45
N ARG A 316 -29.57 -13.14 -6.44
CA ARG A 316 -31.04 -13.31 -6.42
C ARG A 316 -31.47 -14.22 -5.26
N ARG A 317 -31.35 -13.69 -4.05
CA ARG A 317 -32.04 -14.02 -2.78
C ARG A 317 -31.34 -13.12 -1.76
N SER A 318 -31.93 -12.05 -1.26
CA SER A 318 -33.17 -12.06 -0.49
C SER A 318 -33.84 -10.68 -0.56
N ALA A 319 -35.15 -10.72 -0.83
CA ALA A 319 -36.09 -9.75 -0.28
C ALA A 319 -36.27 -10.01 1.23
#